data_AF-A0A9P7GH76-F1
#
_entry.id   AF-A0A9P7GH76-F1
#
_cell.length_a   1.000
_cell.length_b   1.000
_cell.length_c   1.000
_cell.angle_alpha   90.00
_cell.angle_beta   90.00
_cell.angle_gamma   90.00
#
_symmetry.space_group_name_H-M   'P 1'
#
loop_
_entity.id
_entity.type
_entity.pdbx_description
1 polymer ?
#
loop_
_entity_poly.entity_id
_entity_poly.type
_entity_poly.pdbx_seq_one_letter_code
_entity_poly.pdbx_strand_id
1 'polypeptide(L)'
;MAFHSDSERGLGPFVAGLSLGSPALMHFRAHRKFRLDEEAKTQAIALTVVLRHGDILVMDGDGVQEGYEHTVIPTNFRIAATARSINVTTRIEDIPYNNINLRI
;
A
#
# COMPACT_ATOMS: atom_id res chain seq x y z
N MET A 1 4.60 -10.20 6.64
CA MET A 1 3.37 -9.41 6.95
C MET A 1 2.17 -10.14 6.39
N ALA A 2 0.93 -9.80 6.78
CA ALA A 2 -0.26 -10.32 6.09
C ALA A 2 -0.50 -9.50 4.80
N PHE A 3 -1.42 -9.94 3.94
CA PHE A 3 -1.84 -9.13 2.80
C PHE A 3 -2.49 -7.83 3.30
N HIS A 4 -2.03 -6.70 2.75
CA HIS A 4 -2.53 -5.37 3.07
C HIS A 4 -2.31 -4.41 1.89
N SER A 5 -2.96 -3.25 1.97
CA SER A 5 -2.70 -2.11 1.08
C SER A 5 -2.02 -1.01 1.90
N ASP A 6 -1.13 -0.24 1.27
CA ASP A 6 -0.52 0.93 1.88
C ASP A 6 -1.36 2.22 1.65
N SER A 7 -2.63 2.07 1.26
CA SER A 7 -3.56 3.20 1.12
C SER A 7 -3.86 3.80 2.50
N GLU A 8 -3.38 5.01 2.75
CA GLU A 8 -3.66 5.74 3.98
C GLU A 8 -4.03 7.20 3.68
N ARG A 9 -5.03 7.71 4.38
CA ARG A 9 -5.45 9.11 4.24
C ARG A 9 -4.30 10.04 4.66
N GLY A 10 -3.97 11.00 3.80
CA GLY A 10 -2.91 11.97 4.06
C GLY A 10 -1.54 11.54 3.56
N LEU A 11 -1.41 10.37 2.91
CA LEU A 11 -0.20 9.99 2.18
C LEU A 11 -0.36 10.25 0.68
N GLY A 12 0.75 10.58 0.02
CA GLY A 12 0.83 10.67 -1.43
C GLY A 12 0.71 9.31 -2.12
N PRO A 13 0.50 9.31 -3.45
CA PRO A 13 0.26 8.10 -4.23
C PRO A 13 1.50 7.20 -4.37
N PHE A 14 2.71 7.78 -4.21
CA PHE A 14 3.96 7.04 -4.33
C PHE A 14 4.30 6.26 -3.07
N VAL A 15 4.71 5.01 -3.27
CA VAL A 15 5.33 4.14 -2.25
C VAL A 15 6.64 3.62 -2.78
N ALA A 16 7.73 3.84 -2.06
CA ALA A 16 9.03 3.26 -2.39
C ALA A 16 9.54 2.38 -1.25
N GLY A 17 9.85 1.12 -1.53
CA GLY A 17 10.38 0.16 -0.56
C GLY A 17 11.82 -0.20 -0.87
N LEU A 18 12.74 0.08 0.07
CA LEU A 18 14.11 -0.41 0.07
C LEU A 18 14.19 -1.74 0.81
N SER A 19 14.86 -2.73 0.22
CA SER A 19 15.07 -4.06 0.79
C SER A 19 16.52 -4.27 1.21
N LEU A 20 16.78 -4.62 2.47
CA LEU A 20 18.11 -4.94 2.99
C LEU A 20 18.12 -6.29 3.71
N GLY A 21 19.18 -7.07 3.50
CA GLY A 21 19.35 -8.39 4.11
C GLY A 21 18.93 -9.52 3.16
N SER A 22 18.27 -10.55 3.69
CA SER A 22 17.91 -11.74 2.91
C SER A 22 16.85 -11.46 1.82
N PRO A 23 16.82 -12.24 0.73
CA PRO A 23 15.78 -12.13 -0.29
C PRO A 23 14.39 -12.39 0.26
N ALA A 24 13.38 -11.77 -0.35
CA ALA A 24 11.97 -11.96 -0.06
C ALA A 24 11.13 -12.08 -1.34
N LEU A 25 10.01 -12.79 -1.23
CA LEU A 25 8.97 -12.77 -2.24
C LEU A 25 7.91 -11.75 -1.82
N MET A 26 7.62 -10.80 -2.71
CA MET A 26 6.50 -9.88 -2.59
C MET A 26 5.39 -10.34 -3.52
N HIS A 27 4.26 -10.73 -2.94
CA HIS A 27 3.09 -11.18 -3.70
C HIS A 27 2.03 -10.09 -3.72
N PHE A 28 1.43 -9.88 -4.89
CA PHE A 28 0.27 -9.02 -5.08
C PHE A 28 -0.93 -9.86 -5.45
N ARG A 29 -2.10 -9.49 -4.93
CA ARG A 29 -3.39 -10.05 -5.34
C ARG A 29 -4.42 -8.93 -5.43
N ALA A 30 -5.46 -9.13 -6.23
CA ALA A 30 -6.55 -8.16 -6.32
C ALA A 30 -7.16 -7.94 -4.93
N HIS A 31 -7.35 -6.68 -4.57
CA HIS A 31 -7.94 -6.27 -3.30
C HIS A 31 -9.36 -6.84 -3.21
N ARG A 32 -9.74 -7.33 -2.02
CA ARG A 32 -11.07 -7.89 -1.74
C ARG A 32 -12.26 -7.09 -2.29
N LYS A 33 -12.19 -5.75 -2.39
CA LYS A 33 -13.26 -4.90 -2.91
C LYS A 33 -13.54 -5.13 -4.41
N PHE A 34 -12.53 -5.59 -5.15
CA PHE A 34 -12.60 -5.80 -6.59
C PHE A 34 -12.63 -7.29 -6.97
N ARG A 35 -12.67 -8.20 -5.98
CA ARG A 35 -12.83 -9.64 -6.25
C ARG A 35 -14.30 -9.94 -6.46
N LEU A 36 -14.64 -10.50 -7.62
CA LEU A 36 -15.97 -11.10 -7.83
C LEU A 36 -16.14 -12.31 -6.89
N ASP A 37 -17.36 -12.64 -6.50
CA ASP A 37 -17.64 -13.66 -5.48
C ASP A 37 -17.01 -15.04 -5.79
N GLU A 38 -16.89 -15.40 -7.07
CA GLU A 38 -16.22 -16.64 -7.49
C GLU A 38 -14.68 -16.56 -7.44
N GLU A 39 -14.09 -15.38 -7.67
CA GLU A 39 -12.64 -15.12 -7.59
C GLU A 39 -12.17 -14.78 -6.16
N ALA A 40 -13.09 -14.38 -5.29
CA ALA A 40 -12.85 -14.19 -3.87
C ALA A 40 -12.41 -15.52 -3.21
N LYS A 41 -12.90 -16.65 -3.71
CA LYS A 41 -12.50 -18.00 -3.26
C LYS A 41 -11.07 -18.36 -3.66
N THR A 42 -10.58 -17.89 -4.80
CA THR A 42 -9.34 -18.40 -5.39
C THR A 42 -8.07 -17.78 -4.79
N GLN A 43 -8.16 -16.66 -4.04
CA GLN A 43 -7.02 -15.91 -3.48
C GLN A 43 -5.80 -15.77 -4.42
N ALA A 44 -6.04 -15.81 -5.74
CA ALA A 44 -5.00 -15.96 -6.73
C ALA A 44 -3.99 -14.80 -6.68
N ILE A 45 -2.72 -15.16 -6.73
CA ILE A 45 -1.61 -14.21 -6.81
C ILE A 45 -1.54 -13.70 -8.25
N ALA A 46 -1.64 -12.38 -8.42
CA ALA A 46 -1.58 -11.71 -9.71
C ALA A 46 -0.13 -11.46 -10.15
N LEU A 47 0.75 -11.12 -9.20
CA LEU A 47 2.16 -10.84 -9.45
C LEU A 47 3.01 -11.30 -8.26
N THR A 48 4.18 -11.86 -8.56
CA THR A 48 5.24 -12.10 -7.57
C THR A 48 6.51 -11.40 -8.00
N VAL A 49 7.09 -10.61 -7.10
CA VAL A 49 8.37 -9.94 -7.31
C VAL A 49 9.38 -10.51 -6.31
N VAL A 50 10.59 -10.79 -6.79
CA VAL A 50 11.71 -11.18 -5.92
C VAL A 50 12.45 -9.91 -5.51
N LEU A 51 12.49 -9.63 -4.21
CA LEU A 51 13.22 -8.50 -3.63
C LEU A 51 14.53 -9.00 -3.03
N ARG A 52 15.66 -8.57 -3.57
CA ARG A 52 17.01 -8.89 -3.11
C ARG A 52 17.60 -7.72 -2.30
N HIS A 53 18.78 -7.96 -1.72
CA HIS A 53 19.52 -6.93 -1.02
C HIS A 53 19.83 -5.75 -1.95
N GLY A 54 19.45 -4.54 -1.53
CA GLY A 54 19.68 -3.31 -2.27
C GLY A 54 18.58 -2.97 -3.28
N ASP A 55 17.59 -3.85 -3.49
CA ASP A 55 16.51 -3.57 -4.44
C ASP A 55 15.59 -2.48 -3.90
N ILE A 56 15.19 -1.58 -4.81
CA ILE A 56 14.16 -0.57 -4.60
C ILE A 56 12.97 -0.95 -5.46
N LEU A 57 11.81 -1.15 -4.83
CA LEU A 57 10.53 -1.32 -5.52
C LEU A 57 9.71 -0.04 -5.35
N VAL A 58 9.27 0.54 -6.47
CA VAL A 58 8.41 1.72 -6.49
C VAL A 58 7.03 1.31 -6.99
N MET A 59 6.00 1.66 -6.23
CA MET A 59 4.60 1.61 -6.63
C MET A 59 4.15 3.03 -6.91
N ASP A 60 3.80 3.30 -8.16
CA ASP A 60 3.36 4.60 -8.66
C ASP A 60 1.84 4.61 -8.87
N GLY A 61 1.21 5.70 -8.46
CA GLY A 61 -0.24 5.86 -8.49
C GLY A 61 -0.99 5.24 -7.30
N ASP A 62 -2.14 5.85 -7.00
CA ASP A 62 -3.11 5.34 -6.02
C ASP A 62 -3.73 4.01 -6.44
N GLY A 63 -3.94 3.80 -7.74
CA GLY A 63 -4.57 2.60 -8.30
C GLY A 63 -3.88 1.29 -7.91
N VAL A 64 -2.57 1.28 -7.65
CA VAL A 64 -1.88 0.08 -7.15
C VAL A 64 -2.37 -0.28 -5.75
N GLN A 65 -2.47 0.71 -4.86
CA GLN A 65 -2.90 0.50 -3.48
C GLN A 65 -4.41 0.26 -3.37
N GLU A 66 -5.20 0.87 -4.25
CA GLU A 66 -6.64 0.63 -4.30
C GLU A 66 -6.95 -0.77 -4.85
N GLY A 67 -6.36 -1.10 -6.01
CA GLY A 67 -6.66 -2.31 -6.75
C GLY A 67 -6.02 -3.58 -6.20
N TYR A 68 -4.90 -3.46 -5.49
CA TYR A 68 -4.13 -4.61 -5.01
C TYR A 68 -3.79 -4.53 -3.53
N GLU A 69 -3.74 -5.69 -2.91
CA GLU A 69 -3.11 -5.90 -1.62
C GLU A 69 -1.86 -6.76 -1.81
N HIS A 70 -0.85 -6.54 -1.00
CA HIS A 70 0.43 -7.20 -1.11
C HIS A 70 0.91 -7.77 0.23
N THR A 71 1.78 -8.77 0.14
CA THR A 71 2.48 -9.33 1.29
C THR A 71 3.94 -9.59 0.94
N VAL A 72 4.80 -9.58 1.95
CA VAL A 72 6.22 -9.92 1.83
C VAL A 72 6.56 -11.09 2.74
N ILE A 73 7.17 -12.11 2.15
CA ILE A 73 7.64 -13.34 2.81
C ILE A 73 9.17 -13.40 2.66
N PRO A 74 9.94 -13.03 3.70
CA PRO A 74 11.39 -13.11 3.65
C PRO A 74 11.88 -14.54 3.91
N THR A 75 13.02 -14.89 3.33
CA THR A 75 13.67 -16.19 3.55
C THR A 75 14.42 -16.27 4.88
N ASN A 76 14.89 -15.14 5.40
CA ASN A 76 15.56 -15.01 6.70
C ASN A 76 15.42 -13.56 7.21
N PHE A 77 16.32 -13.10 8.08
CA PHE A 77 16.35 -11.72 8.55
C PHE A 77 16.44 -10.74 7.38
N ARG A 78 15.50 -9.80 7.34
CA ARG A 78 15.38 -8.75 6.32
C ARG A 78 14.85 -7.49 7.00
N ILE A 79 15.41 -6.36 6.62
CA ILE A 79 14.91 -5.03 6.97
C ILE A 79 14.26 -4.44 5.72
N ALA A 80 13.08 -3.87 5.89
CA ALA A 80 12.40 -3.09 4.86
C ALA A 80 12.33 -1.63 5.34
N ALA A 81 12.62 -0.68 4.46
CA ALA A 81 12.37 0.73 4.71
C ALA A 81 11.40 1.23 3.64
N THR A 82 10.22 1.67 4.07
CA THR A 82 9.19 2.21 3.17
C THR A 82 9.19 3.72 3.26
N ALA A 83 9.52 4.39 2.16
CA ALA A 83 9.44 5.83 2.02
C ALA A 83 8.08 6.24 1.45
N ARG A 84 7.48 7.26 2.08
CA ARG A 84 6.20 7.84 1.70
C ARG A 84 6.29 9.36 1.78
N SER A 85 5.57 10.04 0.91
CA SER A 85 5.31 11.47 1.06
C SER A 85 4.08 11.66 1.93
N ILE A 86 4.20 12.39 3.03
CA ILE A 86 3.05 12.81 3.84
C ILE A 86 2.54 14.11 3.24
N ASN A 87 1.30 14.11 2.74
CA ASN A 87 0.68 15.31 2.23
C ASN A 87 0.34 16.23 3.41
N VAL A 88 1.10 17.30 3.55
CA VAL A 88 0.81 18.42 4.45
C VAL A 88 -0.28 19.30 3.80
N THR A 89 -1.44 18.72 3.58
CA THR A 89 -2.63 19.42 3.07
C THR A 89 -3.87 18.77 3.65
N THR A 90 -3.95 18.78 4.97
CA THR A 90 -5.24 19.12 5.60
C THR A 90 -5.05 20.53 6.10
N ARG A 91 -5.14 21.53 5.20
CA ARG A 91 -5.28 22.89 5.68
C ARG A 91 -6.71 23.04 6.19
N ILE A 92 -6.90 23.78 7.27
CA ILE A 92 -8.23 23.99 7.88
C ILE A 92 -9.23 24.58 6.86
N GLU A 93 -8.72 25.25 5.83
CA GLU A 93 -9.43 25.82 4.70
C GLU A 93 -10.02 24.80 3.70
N ASP A 94 -9.59 23.53 3.74
CA ASP A 94 -10.16 22.42 2.93
C ASP A 94 -11.35 21.72 3.62
N ILE A 95 -11.73 22.15 4.84
CA ILE A 95 -12.96 21.70 5.50
C ILE A 95 -14.13 22.47 4.88
N PRO A 96 -15.10 21.82 4.19
CA PRO A 96 -16.24 22.54 3.65
C PRO A 96 -17.01 23.23 4.79
N TYR A 97 -17.23 24.55 4.65
CA TYR A 97 -17.90 25.44 5.61
C TYR A 97 -19.29 24.95 6.09
N ASN A 98 -19.86 23.91 5.47
CA ASN A 98 -21.22 23.45 5.72
C ASN A 98 -21.45 22.65 7.01
N ASN A 99 -20.44 22.49 7.88
CA ASN A 99 -20.60 21.75 9.16
C ASN A 99 -20.28 22.55 10.43
N ILE A 100 -20.26 23.88 10.37
CA ILE A 100 -20.24 24.71 11.58
C ILE A 100 -21.69 25.01 12.00
N ASN A 101 -22.33 24.05 12.67
CA ASN A 101 -23.47 24.35 13.55
C ASN A 101 -22.92 24.83 14.90
N LEU A 102 -22.41 26.06 14.94
CA LEU A 102 -22.20 26.78 16.19
C LEU A 102 -23.55 27.36 16.63
N ARG A 103 -24.31 26.58 17.40
CA ARG A 103 -25.34 27.14 18.29
C ARG A 103 -24.63 27.51 19.60
N ILE A 104 -24.46 28.82 19.76
CA ILE A 104 -24.27 29.64 20.98
C ILE A 104 -23.35 29.07 22.06
#